data_AF-A0A831V9J1-F1
#
_entry.id   AF-A0A831V9J1-F1
#
_cell.length_a   1.000
_cell.length_b   1.000
_cell.length_c   1.000
_cell.angle_alpha   90.00
_cell.angle_beta   90.00
_cell.angle_gamma   90.00
#
_symmetry.space_group_name_H-M   'P 1'
#
loop_
_entity.id
_entity.type
_entity.pdbx_description
1 polymer ?
#
loop_
_entity_poly.entity_id
_entity_poly.type
_entity_poly.pdbx_seq_one_letter_code
_entity_poly.pdbx_strand_id
1 'polypeptide(L)' 'MDLRALAKLVSLKAEDSADLDEVLRQYGISLDFGEKVELAQMLSGDFSIIYDIVSDRFILVKARRVEQS' A
#
# COMPACT_ATOMS: atom_id res chain seq x y z
N MET A 1 8.68 -1.01 -13.52
CA MET A 1 9.31 -0.93 -12.18
C MET A 1 9.22 -2.29 -11.49
N ASP A 2 10.06 -2.65 -10.51
CA ASP A 2 9.89 -3.92 -9.78
C ASP A 2 8.86 -3.75 -8.65
N LEU A 3 7.59 -4.08 -8.94
CA LEU A 3 6.49 -3.94 -7.99
C LEU A 3 6.62 -4.85 -6.77
N ARG A 4 7.35 -5.97 -6.85
CA ARG A 4 7.56 -6.85 -5.68
C ARG A 4 8.51 -6.19 -4.68
N ALA A 5 9.54 -5.50 -5.17
CA ALA A 5 10.41 -4.72 -4.32
C ALA A 5 9.64 -3.57 -3.63
N LEU A 6 8.72 -2.93 -4.35
CA LEU A 6 7.85 -1.89 -3.79
C LEU A 6 6.88 -2.43 -2.75
N ALA A 7 6.27 -3.60 -2.98
CA ALA A 7 5.39 -4.22 -2.01
C ALA A 7 6.12 -4.44 -0.67
N LYS A 8 7.35 -4.94 -0.71
CA LYS A 8 8.18 -5.11 0.50
C LYS A 8 8.51 -3.78 1.17
N LEU A 9 8.85 -2.75 0.39
CA LEU A 9 9.13 -1.41 0.90
C LEU A 9 7.89 -0.85 1.63
N VAL A 10 6.72 -0.94 1.00
CA VAL A 10 5.46 -0.47 1.56
C VAL A 10 5.10 -1.25 2.82
N SER A 11 5.19 -2.59 2.82
CA SER A 11 4.93 -3.40 4.03
C SER A 11 5.85 -3.04 5.21
N LEU A 12 7.10 -2.66 4.93
CA LEU A 12 8.07 -2.27 5.95
C LEU A 12 7.84 -0.85 6.49
N LYS A 13 7.35 0.07 5.65
CA LYS A 13 7.34 1.52 5.93
C LYS A 13 5.96 2.08 6.21
N ALA A 14 4.90 1.45 5.75
CA ALA A 14 3.54 1.88 6.06
C ALA A 14 3.28 1.72 7.57
N GLU A 15 2.70 2.76 8.16
CA GLU A 15 2.17 2.73 9.52
C GLU A 15 0.88 1.88 9.58
N ASP A 16 0.15 1.90 10.69
CA ASP A 16 -1.10 1.13 10.82
C ASP A 16 -2.17 1.56 9.81
N SER A 17 -2.16 2.84 9.41
CA SER A 17 -2.98 3.41 8.34
C SER A 17 -2.13 4.39 7.55
N ALA A 18 -2.03 4.23 6.23
CA ALA A 18 -1.18 5.07 5.39
C ALA A 18 -1.73 5.27 3.98
N ASP A 19 -1.50 6.44 3.38
CA ASP A 19 -1.74 6.69 1.96
C ASP A 19 -0.58 6.10 1.14
N LEU A 20 -0.88 5.24 0.18
CA LEU A 20 0.10 4.56 -0.67
C LEU A 20 0.98 5.55 -1.43
N ASP A 21 0.39 6.62 -1.97
CA ASP A 21 1.15 7.62 -2.72
C ASP A 21 2.08 8.41 -1.81
N GLU A 22 1.66 8.71 -0.59
CA GLU A 22 2.51 9.39 0.38
C GLU A 22 3.70 8.51 0.79
N VAL A 23 3.48 7.20 1.01
CA VAL A 23 4.54 6.24 1.31
C VAL A 23 5.56 6.19 0.16
N LEU A 24 5.10 6.10 -1.09
CA LEU A 24 5.99 6.01 -2.25
C LEU A 24 6.71 7.33 -2.56
N ARG A 25 6.04 8.48 -2.38
CA ARG A 25 6.61 9.82 -2.60
C ARG A 25 7.81 10.11 -1.72
N GLN A 26 7.86 9.55 -0.50
CA GLN A 26 9.03 9.66 0.39
C GLN A 26 10.33 9.10 -0.24
N TYR A 27 10.20 8.21 -1.23
CA TYR A 27 11.31 7.60 -1.95
C TYR A 27 11.45 8.11 -3.39
N GLY A 28 10.72 9.18 -3.75
CA GLY A 28 10.71 9.72 -5.11
C GLY A 28 10.03 8.82 -6.13
N ILE A 29 9.14 7.93 -5.67
CA ILE A 29 8.45 6.95 -6.51
C ILE A 29 7.05 7.47 -6.80
N SER A 30 6.69 7.44 -8.09
CA SER A 30 5.34 7.72 -8.57
C SER A 30 4.92 6.58 -9.48
N LEU A 31 3.71 6.10 -9.31
CA LEU A 31 3.13 5.01 -10.09
C LEU A 31 1.90 5.52 -10.83
N ASP A 32 1.63 4.93 -12.00
CA ASP A 32 0.35 5.12 -12.65
C ASP A 32 -0.77 4.31 -11.96
N PHE A 33 -2.02 4.56 -12.33
CA PHE A 33 -3.16 3.88 -11.69
C PHE A 33 -3.09 2.35 -11.83
N GLY A 34 -2.65 1.83 -12.98
CA GLY A 34 -2.55 0.39 -13.21
C GLY A 34 -1.50 -0.25 -12.29
N GLU A 35 -0.33 0.39 -12.20
CA GLU A 35 0.75 -0.02 -11.30
C GLU A 35 0.33 0.07 -9.82
N LYS A 36 -0.45 1.09 -9.42
CA LYS A 36 -1.03 1.20 -8.07
C LYS A 36 -1.98 0.04 -7.77
N VAL A 37 -2.84 -0.33 -8.73
CA VAL A 37 -3.77 -1.46 -8.56
C VAL A 37 -3.01 -2.78 -8.42
N GLU A 38 -2.01 -3.03 -9.26
CA GLU A 38 -1.18 -4.24 -9.14
C GLU A 38 -0.43 -4.30 -7.82
N LEU A 39 0.16 -3.19 -7.38
CA LEU A 39 0.85 -3.09 -6.11
C LEU A 39 -0.11 -3.31 -4.93
N ALA A 40 -1.30 -2.70 -4.97
CA ALA A 40 -2.35 -2.88 -3.98
C ALA A 40 -2.79 -4.35 -3.86
N GLN A 41 -2.93 -5.05 -4.99
CA GLN A 41 -3.23 -6.49 -4.99
C GLN A 41 -2.15 -7.31 -4.30
N MET A 42 -0.87 -6.97 -4.52
CA MET A 42 0.25 -7.63 -3.84
C MET A 42 0.26 -7.38 -2.32
N LEU A 43 -0.22 -6.21 -1.87
CA LEU A 43 -0.27 -5.81 -0.47
C LEU A 43 -1.49 -6.36 0.29
N SER A 44 -2.50 -6.88 -0.42
CA SER A 44 -3.77 -7.36 0.17
C SER A 44 -3.62 -8.48 1.22
N GLY A 45 -2.47 -9.15 1.29
CA GLY A 45 -2.16 -10.15 2.32
C GLY A 45 -1.80 -9.56 3.68
N ASP A 46 -1.23 -8.34 3.70
CA ASP A 46 -0.76 -7.66 4.92
C ASP A 46 -1.67 -6.47 5.28
N PHE A 47 -2.40 -5.92 4.31
CA PHE A 47 -3.22 -4.72 4.44
C PHE A 47 -4.62 -4.93 3.86
N SER A 48 -5.62 -4.36 4.53
CA SER A 48 -6.87 -4.00 3.89
C SER A 48 -6.64 -2.76 3.02
N ILE A 49 -7.02 -2.83 1.75
CA ILE A 49 -6.86 -1.73 0.79
C ILE A 49 -8.21 -1.06 0.57
N ILE A 50 -8.25 0.26 0.71
CA ILE A 50 -9.41 1.10 0.41
C ILE A 50 -9.01 2.05 -0.71
N TYR A 51 -9.73 2.02 -1.83
CA TYR A 51 -9.60 3.01 -2.88
C TYR A 51 -10.67 4.10 -2.69
N ASP A 52 -10.25 5.31 -2.32
CA ASP A 52 -11.10 6.49 -2.27
C ASP A 52 -11.16 7.12 -3.66
N ILE A 53 -12.27 6.89 -4.37
CA ILE A 53 -12.50 7.40 -5.72
C ILE A 53 -12.69 8.92 -5.77
N VAL A 54 -13.12 9.55 -4.67
CA VAL A 54 -13.34 11.01 -4.63
C VAL A 54 -12.00 11.72 -4.57
N SER A 55 -11.07 11.18 -3.78
CA SER A 55 -9.74 11.75 -3.58
C SER A 55 -8.66 11.15 -4.50
N ASP A 56 -9.00 10.11 -5.27
CA ASP A 56 -8.08 9.29 -6.08
C ASP A 56 -6.88 8.76 -5.28
N ARG A 57 -7.17 8.09 -4.15
CA ARG A 57 -6.15 7.62 -3.20
C ARG A 57 -6.33 6.17 -2.81
N PHE A 58 -5.22 5.48 -2.63
CA PHE A 58 -5.18 4.13 -2.06
C PHE A 58 -4.75 4.23 -0.60
N ILE A 59 -5.68 3.91 0.30
CA ILE A 59 -5.44 3.88 1.74
C ILE A 59 -5.18 2.44 2.16
N LEU A 60 -4.02 2.23 2.79
CA LEU A 60 -3.58 0.97 3.35
C LEU A 60 -3.94 0.95 4.84
N VAL A 61 -4.60 -0.11 5.30
CA VAL A 61 -4.88 -0.34 6.73
C VAL A 61 -4.32 -1.69 7.11
N LYS A 62 -3.34 -1.75 8.02
CA LYS A 62 -2.72 -3.03 8.43
C LYS A 62 -3.77 -3.98 8.94
N ALA A 63 -3.78 -5.20 8.41
CA ALA A 63 -4.57 -6.27 8.98
C ALA A 63 -3.99 -6.58 10.37
N ARG A 64 -4.73 -6.29 11.44
CA ARG A 64 -4.30 -6.76 12.77
C ARG A 64 -4.23 -8.28 12.70
N ARG A 65 -3.03 -8.85 12.82
CA ARG A 65 -2.93 -10.25 13.23
C ARG A 65 -3.59 -10.31 14.60
N VAL A 66 -4.75 -10.94 14.67
CA VAL A 66 -5.27 -11.43 15.93
C VAL A 66 -4.24 -12.46 16.37
N GLU A 67 -3.33 -12.06 17.27
CA GLU A 67 -2.48 -13.00 17.98
C GLU A 67 -3.43 -13.88 18.79
N GLN A 68 -3.75 -15.05 18.25
CA GLN A 68 -4.41 -16.11 19.01
C GLN A 68 -3.40 -16.55 20.08
N SER A 69 -3.58 -16.00 21.28
CA SER A 69 -2.92 -16.45 22.51
C SER A 69 -3.50 -17.78 22.98
#